data_AF-A0A2G6R5M9-F1
#
_entry.id   AF-A0A2G6R5M9-F1
#
_cell.length_a   1.000
_cell.length_b   1.000
_cell.length_c   1.000
_cell.angle_alpha   90.00
_cell.angle_beta   90.00
_cell.angle_gamma   90.00
#
_symmetry.space_group_name_H-M   'P 1'
#
loop_
_entity.id
_entity.type
_entity.pdbx_description
1 polymer ?
#
loop_
_entity_poly.entity_id
_entity_poly.type
_entity_poly.pdbx_seq_one_letter_code
_entity_poly.pdbx_strand_id
1 'polypeptide(L)'
;MQYLPFSPSTSQKNTYVGRLYNSILGNTGSGKRYPLTGNMYIVPGGPKPPNYPDPKPGKYIGHHVEIRGFKGYGAHSQIQDPAAGIPHFENVSAHYPLNSLTFVTMMGARGYQY
;
A
#
# COMPACT_ATOMS: atom_id res chain seq x y z
N MET A 1 8.60 -18.97 8.33
CA MET A 1 8.02 -17.68 7.92
C MET A 1 9.12 -16.65 7.97
N GLN A 2 9.45 -16.01 6.85
CA GLN A 2 10.35 -14.86 6.88
C GLN A 2 9.49 -13.65 7.29
N TYR A 3 9.62 -13.25 8.55
CA TYR A 3 8.92 -12.07 9.06
C TYR A 3 9.32 -10.86 8.20
N LEU A 4 8.34 -10.04 7.77
CA LEU A 4 8.66 -8.66 7.43
C LEU A 4 9.44 -8.10 8.64
N PRO A 5 10.59 -7.43 8.46
CA PRO A 5 11.44 -6.98 9.59
C PRO A 5 10.71 -6.03 10.56
N PHE A 6 9.49 -5.62 10.21
CA PHE A 6 8.58 -4.90 11.08
C PHE A 6 7.15 -5.39 10.86
N SER A 7 6.55 -6.00 11.89
CA SER A 7 5.11 -6.29 11.95
C SER A 7 4.48 -5.31 12.95
N PRO A 8 3.87 -4.20 12.49
CA PRO A 8 3.34 -3.18 13.38
C PRO A 8 2.28 -3.75 14.32
N SER A 9 2.25 -3.28 15.57
CA SER A 9 1.13 -3.56 16.50
C SER A 9 -0.17 -2.94 15.98
N THR A 10 -1.31 -3.40 16.48
CA THR A 10 -2.63 -2.83 16.12
C THR A 10 -2.69 -1.32 16.36
N SER A 11 -2.11 -0.84 17.47
CA SER A 11 -2.05 0.59 17.78
C SER A 11 -1.21 1.37 16.75
N GLN A 12 -0.07 0.81 16.33
CA GLN A 12 0.77 1.41 15.28
C GLN A 12 0.05 1.44 13.93
N LYS A 13 -0.69 0.37 13.59
CA LYS A 13 -1.50 0.33 12.37
C LYS A 13 -2.58 1.42 12.39
N ASN A 14 -3.33 1.55 13.48
CA ASN A 14 -4.40 2.55 13.60
C ASN A 14 -3.85 3.98 13.54
N THR A 15 -2.74 4.25 14.25
CA THR A 15 -2.06 5.54 14.19
C THR A 15 -1.62 5.86 12.77
N TYR A 16 -1.06 4.89 12.07
CA TYR A 16 -0.62 5.08 10.68
C TYR A 16 -1.80 5.34 9.76
N VAL A 17 -2.90 4.60 9.86
CA VAL A 17 -4.11 4.83 9.05
C VAL A 17 -4.65 6.25 9.27
N GLY A 18 -4.70 6.73 10.51
CA GLY A 18 -5.10 8.10 10.82
C GLY A 18 -4.15 9.16 10.21
N ARG A 19 -2.84 8.93 10.29
CA ARG A 19 -1.84 9.81 9.64
C ARG A 19 -2.00 9.82 8.13
N LEU A 20 -2.17 8.66 7.52
CA LEU A 20 -2.36 8.51 6.07
C LEU A 20 -3.62 9.26 5.62
N TYR A 21 -4.73 9.11 6.32
CA TYR A 21 -5.97 9.84 6.06
C TYR A 21 -5.74 11.36 6.09
N ASN A 22 -5.10 11.87 7.14
CA ASN A 22 -4.80 13.31 7.27
C ASN A 22 -3.83 13.81 6.19
N SER A 23 -2.81 13.04 5.84
CA SER A 23 -1.87 13.39 4.76
C SER A 23 -2.57 13.49 3.42
N ILE A 24 -3.47 12.55 3.09
CA ILE A 24 -4.24 12.59 1.85
C ILE A 24 -5.14 13.82 1.82
N LEU A 25 -5.87 14.11 2.91
CA LEU A 25 -6.73 15.30 3.01
C LEU A 25 -5.93 16.61 2.90
N GLY A 26 -4.77 16.69 3.54
CA GLY A 26 -3.87 17.84 3.44
C GLY A 26 -3.37 18.05 2.01
N ASN A 27 -3.06 16.96 1.30
CA ASN A 27 -2.62 17.02 -0.09
C ASN A 27 -3.76 17.50 -1.01
N THR A 28 -4.97 16.95 -0.88
CA THR A 28 -6.13 17.35 -1.70
C THR A 28 -6.59 18.79 -1.42
N GLY A 29 -6.45 19.29 -0.18
CA GLY A 29 -6.80 20.65 0.20
C GLY A 29 -5.79 21.73 -0.21
N SER A 30 -4.51 21.38 -0.42
CA SER A 30 -3.44 22.34 -0.72
C SER A 30 -3.30 22.72 -2.21
N GLY A 31 -4.13 22.15 -3.09
CA GLY A 31 -4.02 22.33 -4.55
C GLY A 31 -2.82 21.61 -5.18
N LYS A 32 -1.87 21.11 -4.39
CA LYS A 32 -0.78 20.22 -4.85
C LYS A 32 -1.31 18.79 -4.92
N ARG A 33 -1.49 18.28 -6.14
CA ARG A 33 -1.97 16.91 -6.39
C ARG A 33 -0.83 15.88 -6.48
N TYR A 34 0.23 16.02 -5.69
CA TYR A 34 1.27 15.00 -5.69
C TYR A 34 0.74 13.74 -5.00
N PRO A 35 0.76 12.57 -5.65
CA PRO A 35 0.37 11.34 -4.98
C PRO A 35 1.32 11.08 -3.82
N LEU A 36 0.79 10.68 -2.66
CA LEU A 36 1.67 10.10 -1.65
C LEU A 36 2.23 8.80 -2.23
N THR A 37 3.51 8.52 -2.02
CA THR A 37 4.12 7.30 -2.55
C THR A 37 4.67 6.43 -1.44
N GLY A 38 4.57 5.11 -1.58
CA GLY A 38 5.02 4.17 -0.57
C GLY A 38 5.55 2.89 -1.19
N ASN A 39 6.33 2.15 -0.40
CA ASN A 39 6.80 0.82 -0.79
C ASN A 39 6.01 -0.24 -0.02
N MET A 40 5.34 -1.12 -0.75
CA MET A 40 4.67 -2.30 -0.18
C MET A 40 5.44 -3.57 -0.50
N TYR A 41 5.31 -4.57 0.37
CA TYR A 41 6.02 -5.83 0.27
C TYR A 41 5.01 -6.97 0.34
N ILE A 42 5.00 -7.81 -0.69
CA ILE A 42 4.22 -9.03 -0.75
C ILE A 42 5.14 -10.17 -0.33
N VAL A 43 4.74 -10.92 0.70
CA VAL A 43 5.49 -12.06 1.24
C VAL A 43 4.67 -13.36 1.08
N PRO A 44 5.31 -14.54 1.03
CA PRO A 44 4.61 -15.81 0.90
C PRO A 44 3.57 -16.00 2.01
N GLY A 45 2.31 -16.24 1.62
CA GLY A 45 1.19 -16.41 2.56
C GLY A 45 0.73 -15.13 3.26
N GLY A 46 1.27 -13.97 2.88
CA GLY A 46 0.91 -12.67 3.42
C GLY A 46 -0.22 -11.99 2.64
N PRO A 47 -0.66 -10.81 3.12
CA PRO A 47 -1.58 -9.97 2.36
C PRO A 47 -0.96 -9.52 1.03
N LYS A 48 -1.78 -9.46 -0.01
CA LYS A 48 -1.39 -9.05 -1.36
C LYS A 48 -2.53 -8.33 -2.07
N PRO A 49 -2.24 -7.50 -3.08
CA PRO A 49 -3.29 -6.89 -3.89
C PRO A 49 -4.00 -7.96 -4.74
N PRO A 50 -5.19 -7.66 -5.27
CA PRO A 50 -5.92 -8.58 -6.14
C PRO A 50 -5.07 -9.01 -7.35
N ASN A 51 -5.20 -10.27 -7.75
CA ASN A 51 -4.51 -10.86 -8.91
C ASN A 51 -2.97 -10.88 -8.86
N TYR A 52 -2.37 -10.53 -7.71
CA TYR A 52 -0.94 -10.68 -7.52
C TYR A 52 -0.55 -12.15 -7.26
N PRO A 53 0.50 -12.66 -7.94
CA PRO A 53 1.02 -13.98 -7.66
C PRO A 53 1.65 -14.03 -6.26
N ASP A 54 1.61 -15.20 -5.62
CA ASP A 54 2.40 -15.39 -4.41
C ASP A 54 3.90 -15.45 -4.74
N PRO A 55 4.76 -14.78 -3.96
CA PRO A 55 6.20 -14.91 -4.11
C PRO A 55 6.63 -16.37 -3.86
N LYS A 56 7.72 -16.78 -4.51
CA LYS A 56 8.38 -18.06 -4.19
C LYS A 56 8.82 -18.09 -2.72
N PRO A 57 8.88 -19.29 -2.07
CA PRO A 57 9.39 -19.41 -0.71
C PRO A 57 10.75 -18.72 -0.52
N GLY A 58 10.88 -17.89 0.52
CA GLY A 58 12.11 -17.14 0.80
C GLY A 58 12.36 -15.93 -0.11
N LYS A 59 11.42 -15.58 -0.98
CA LYS A 59 11.43 -14.34 -1.77
C LYS A 59 10.28 -13.43 -1.33
N TYR A 60 10.40 -12.14 -1.59
CA TYR A 60 9.31 -11.18 -1.50
C TYR A 60 9.22 -10.42 -2.82
N ILE A 61 8.07 -9.81 -3.07
CA ILE A 61 7.89 -8.89 -4.20
C ILE A 61 7.72 -7.48 -3.61
N GLY A 62 8.62 -6.57 -3.95
CA GLY A 62 8.57 -5.17 -3.53
C GLY A 62 7.95 -4.31 -4.62
N HIS A 63 6.99 -3.46 -4.25
CA HIS A 63 6.30 -2.57 -5.17
C HIS A 63 6.32 -1.14 -4.66
N HIS A 64 6.74 -0.23 -5.54
CA HIS A 64 6.48 1.19 -5.36
C HIS A 64 5.06 1.48 -5.80
N VAL A 65 4.27 2.13 -4.96
CA VAL A 65 2.88 2.46 -5.25
C VAL A 65 2.56 3.90 -4.92
N GLU A 66 1.59 4.44 -5.64
CA GLU A 66 1.00 5.75 -5.38
C GLU A 66 -0.31 5.58 -4.61
N ILE A 67 -0.53 6.43 -3.61
CA ILE A 67 -1.72 6.45 -2.76
C ILE A 67 -2.51 7.70 -3.17
N ARG A 68 -3.55 7.48 -3.96
CA ARG A 68 -4.29 8.53 -4.67
C ARG A 68 -5.49 9.05 -3.89
N GLY A 69 -5.95 8.32 -2.88
CA GLY A 69 -7.13 8.70 -2.12
C GLY A 69 -7.60 7.62 -1.15
N PHE A 70 -8.84 7.76 -0.68
CA PHE A 70 -9.50 6.77 0.17
C PHE A 70 -11.00 6.65 -0.13
N LYS A 71 -11.62 5.58 0.39
CA LYS A 71 -13.08 5.39 0.42
C LYS A 71 -13.52 5.01 1.84
N GLY A 72 -14.70 5.49 2.24
CA GLY A 72 -15.31 5.16 3.54
C GLY A 72 -14.48 5.67 4.72
N TYR A 73 -14.14 6.96 4.73
CA TYR A 73 -13.38 7.61 5.82
C TYR A 73 -12.04 6.94 6.14
N GLY A 74 -11.30 6.51 5.10
CA GLY A 74 -10.00 5.86 5.28
C GLY A 74 -10.08 4.35 5.53
N ALA A 75 -11.25 3.71 5.43
CA ALA A 75 -11.36 2.25 5.50
C ALA A 75 -10.60 1.54 4.35
N HIS A 76 -10.59 2.16 3.16
CA HIS A 76 -9.87 1.67 2.01
C HIS A 76 -8.98 2.76 1.41
N SER A 77 -7.70 2.47 1.20
CA SER A 77 -6.79 3.29 0.40
C SER A 77 -6.98 3.00 -1.08
N GLN A 78 -7.04 4.05 -1.91
CA GLN A 78 -7.02 3.94 -3.37
C GLN A 78 -5.55 3.92 -3.82
N ILE A 79 -5.10 2.77 -4.29
CA ILE A 79 -3.72 2.53 -4.68
C ILE A 79 -3.62 2.54 -6.19
N GLN A 80 -2.55 3.14 -6.70
CA GLN A 80 -2.12 3.03 -8.08
C GLN A 80 -0.75 2.34 -8.11
N ASP A 81 -0.65 1.26 -8.89
CA ASP A 81 0.60 0.57 -9.14
C ASP A 81 1.15 0.98 -10.52
N PRO A 82 2.23 1.79 -10.58
CA PRO A 82 2.83 2.23 -11.83
C PRO A 82 3.44 1.07 -12.63
N ALA A 83 3.71 -0.09 -12.01
CA ALA A 83 4.25 -1.26 -12.70
C ALA A 83 3.20 -2.08 -13.47
N ALA A 84 1.90 -1.78 -13.33
CA ALA A 84 0.82 -2.49 -14.03
C ALA A 84 0.88 -2.37 -15.56
N GLY A 85 1.66 -1.42 -16.11
CA GLY A 85 1.90 -1.28 -17.54
C GLY A 85 3.08 -2.12 -18.09
N ILE A 86 3.75 -2.90 -17.24
CA ILE A 86 4.90 -3.74 -17.66
C ILE A 86 4.35 -5.09 -18.17
N PRO A 87 4.81 -5.60 -19.33
CA PRO A 87 4.28 -6.82 -19.99
C PRO A 87 4.28 -8.11 -19.16
N HIS A 88 4.92 -8.14 -17.99
CA HIS A 88 4.89 -9.29 -17.08
C HIS A 88 3.82 -9.19 -15.99
N PHE A 89 3.08 -8.08 -15.94
CA PHE A 89 2.04 -7.79 -14.95
C PHE A 89 0.70 -7.41 -15.60
N GLU A 90 0.43 -7.88 -16.82
CA GLU A 90 -0.77 -7.52 -17.62
C GLU A 90 -2.11 -7.84 -16.93
N ASN A 91 -2.11 -8.73 -15.94
CA ASN A 91 -3.28 -9.08 -15.14
C ASN A 91 -3.41 -8.30 -13.81
N VAL A 92 -2.45 -7.42 -13.52
CA VAL A 92 -2.46 -6.55 -12.35
C VAL A 92 -3.22 -5.27 -12.70
N SER A 93 -4.25 -4.96 -11.92
CA SER A 93 -4.94 -3.69 -12.08
C SER A 93 -4.01 -2.52 -11.73
N ALA A 94 -3.90 -1.53 -12.62
CA ALA A 94 -3.16 -0.31 -12.34
C ALA A 94 -3.74 0.50 -11.17
N HIS A 95 -5.04 0.34 -10.90
CA HIS A 95 -5.74 1.00 -9.80
C HIS A 95 -6.59 -0.01 -9.03
N TYR A 96 -6.48 -0.01 -7.70
CA TYR A 96 -7.31 -0.87 -6.87
C TYR A 96 -7.52 -0.29 -5.47
N PRO A 97 -8.70 -0.53 -4.87
CA PRO A 97 -8.89 -0.29 -3.45
C PRO A 97 -8.20 -1.38 -2.64
N LEU A 98 -7.57 -1.00 -1.53
CA LEU A 98 -7.03 -1.94 -0.54
C LEU A 98 -7.48 -1.52 0.85
N ASN A 99 -7.85 -2.47 1.70
CA ASN A 99 -8.12 -2.18 3.11
C ASN A 99 -6.89 -1.47 3.71
N SER A 100 -7.09 -0.35 4.38
CA SER A 100 -5.98 0.49 4.83
C SER A 100 -5.09 -0.20 5.87
N LEU A 101 -5.64 -1.06 6.74
CA LEU A 101 -4.84 -1.84 7.69
C LEU A 101 -4.00 -2.90 6.98
N THR A 102 -4.58 -3.54 5.97
CA THR A 102 -3.85 -4.47 5.08
C THR A 102 -2.71 -3.75 4.40
N PHE A 103 -2.97 -2.58 3.82
CA PHE A 103 -1.97 -1.75 3.15
C PHE A 103 -0.82 -1.35 4.08
N VAL A 104 -1.13 -0.85 5.28
CA VAL A 104 -0.12 -0.49 6.29
C VAL A 104 0.71 -1.70 6.72
N THR A 105 0.07 -2.88 6.82
CA THR A 105 0.77 -4.14 7.11
C THR A 105 1.76 -4.47 6.00
N MET A 106 1.35 -4.34 4.73
CA MET A 106 2.21 -4.60 3.58
C MET A 106 3.36 -3.59 3.45
N MET A 107 3.17 -2.33 3.85
CA MET A 107 4.25 -1.34 3.93
C MET A 107 5.20 -1.58 5.12
N GLY A 108 4.84 -2.48 6.04
CA GLY A 108 5.57 -2.69 7.30
C GLY A 108 5.70 -1.39 8.10
N ALA A 109 4.70 -0.50 8.03
CA ALA A 109 4.69 0.83 8.63
C ALA A 109 5.97 1.69 8.42
N ARG A 110 6.71 1.47 7.33
CA ARG A 110 7.96 2.22 7.02
C ARG A 110 7.73 3.67 6.56
N GLY A 111 6.48 4.09 6.41
CA GLY A 111 6.10 5.43 5.98
C GLY A 111 5.79 5.51 4.49
N TYR A 112 5.42 6.72 4.07
CA TYR A 112 5.20 7.14 2.68
C TYR A 112 5.85 8.52 2.50
N GLN A 113 6.12 8.90 1.26
CA GLN A 113 6.72 10.17 0.89
C GLN A 113 5.72 11.05 0.13
N TYR A 114 5.99 12.36 0.14
CA TYR A 114 5.26 13.37 -0.63
C TYR A 114 5.90 13.57 -2.01
#